data_AF-B2J808-F1
#
_entry.id   AF-B2J808-F1
#
_cell.length_a   1.000
_cell.length_b   1.000
_cell.length_c   1.000
_cell.angle_alpha   90.00
_cell.angle_beta   90.00
_cell.angle_gamma   90.00
#
_symmetry.space_group_name_H-M   'P 1'
#
loop_
_entity.id
_entity.type
_entity.pdbx_description
1 polymer ?
#
loop_
_entity_poly.entity_id
_entity_poly.type
_entity_poly.pdbx_seq_one_letter_code
_entity_poly.pdbx_strand_id
1 'polypeptide(L)'
;MITVTPEEISQFRRELADNPQALVALDTIEECEGYLDDAVPLLVMRETAQEADRGLDDWLEKSRQFFCQEEVREALESGLLAPAIEAIAIGICIPPGIATALSICVFKLGAKKFCKVPESGA
;
A
#
# COMPACT_ATOMS: atom_id res chain seq x y z
N MET A 1 -12.42 -4.84 -5.28
CA MET A 1 -12.54 -3.37 -5.15
C MET A 1 -12.34 -3.02 -3.69
N ILE A 2 -11.19 -2.44 -3.36
CA ILE A 2 -10.83 -2.06 -1.98
C ILE A 2 -10.92 -0.55 -1.89
N THR A 3 -11.68 -0.07 -0.93
CA THR A 3 -11.85 1.36 -0.66
C THR A 3 -11.36 1.68 0.73
N VAL A 4 -10.75 2.84 0.93
CA VAL A 4 -10.30 3.37 2.22
C VAL A 4 -11.28 4.45 2.65
N THR A 5 -11.91 4.29 3.81
CA THR A 5 -12.87 5.28 4.30
C THR A 5 -12.15 6.56 4.74
N PRO A 6 -12.83 7.72 4.76
CA PRO A 6 -12.25 8.97 5.27
C PRO A 6 -11.78 8.87 6.74
N GLU A 7 -12.43 8.03 7.54
CA GLU A 7 -12.01 7.74 8.92
C GLU A 7 -10.66 7.00 8.96
N GLU A 8 -10.49 6.00 8.10
CA GLU A 8 -9.23 5.28 7.94
C GLU A 8 -8.13 6.18 7.37
N ILE A 9 -8.42 7.02 6.38
CA ILE A 9 -7.47 8.02 5.84
C ILE A 9 -7.00 8.94 6.97
N SER A 10 -7.91 9.41 7.81
CA SER A 10 -7.59 10.26 8.96
C SER A 10 -6.76 9.54 10.04
N GLN A 11 -6.96 8.22 10.19
CA GLN A 11 -6.12 7.39 11.03
C GLN A 11 -4.72 7.24 10.43
N PHE A 12 -4.62 6.83 9.17
CA PHE A 12 -3.35 6.67 8.48
C PHE A 12 -2.55 7.97 8.39
N ARG A 13 -3.20 9.13 8.21
CA ARG A 13 -2.54 10.44 8.26
C ARG A 13 -1.87 10.71 9.61
N ARG A 14 -2.44 10.22 10.72
CA ARG A 14 -1.83 10.34 12.06
C ARG A 14 -0.66 9.37 12.24
N GLU A 15 -0.81 8.14 11.77
CA GLU A 15 0.24 7.11 11.87
C GLU A 15 1.43 7.39 10.95
N LEU A 16 1.18 8.06 9.82
CA LEU A 16 2.17 8.38 8.79
C LEU A 16 2.53 9.88 8.79
N ALA A 17 2.28 10.58 9.90
CA ALA A 17 2.50 12.03 10.01
C ALA A 17 3.95 12.45 9.72
N ASP A 18 4.92 11.58 10.04
CA ASP A 18 6.34 11.79 9.78
C ASP A 18 6.76 11.41 8.35
N ASN A 19 5.84 10.88 7.52
CA ASN A 19 6.12 10.46 6.15
C ASN A 19 5.35 11.35 5.15
N PRO A 20 5.97 12.45 4.66
CA PRO A 20 5.29 13.41 3.78
C PRO A 20 4.86 12.79 2.45
N GLN A 21 5.58 11.80 1.94
CA GLN A 21 5.21 11.10 0.71
C GLN A 21 3.96 10.24 0.91
N ALA A 22 3.85 9.58 2.06
CA ALA A 22 2.65 8.84 2.41
C ALA A 22 1.43 9.76 2.60
N LEU A 23 1.62 10.96 3.15
CA LEU A 23 0.54 11.96 3.25
C LEU A 23 0.01 12.40 1.89
N VAL A 24 0.90 12.62 0.90
CA VAL A 24 0.52 12.95 -0.48
C VAL A 24 -0.23 11.78 -1.14
N ALA A 25 0.17 10.54 -0.83
CA ALA A 25 -0.53 9.37 -1.32
C ALA A 25 -1.94 9.26 -0.74
N LEU A 26 -2.09 9.51 0.57
CA LEU A 26 -3.39 9.55 1.25
C LEU A 26 -4.29 10.64 0.68
N ASP A 27 -3.74 11.79 0.31
CA ASP A 27 -4.48 12.87 -0.37
C ASP A 27 -5.01 12.39 -1.73
N THR A 28 -4.17 11.73 -2.52
CA THR A 28 -4.58 11.17 -3.82
C THR A 28 -5.64 10.07 -3.67
N ILE A 29 -5.53 9.24 -2.61
CA ILE A 29 -6.56 8.23 -2.29
C ILE A 29 -7.88 8.91 -1.91
N GLU A 30 -7.84 9.99 -1.13
CA GLU A 30 -9.01 10.80 -0.74
C GLU A 30 -9.66 11.47 -1.96
N GLU A 31 -8.87 12.01 -2.88
CA GLU A 31 -9.33 12.57 -4.17
C GLU A 31 -10.07 11.52 -5.02
N CYS A 32 -9.63 10.27 -4.97
CA CYS A 32 -10.27 9.12 -5.62
C CYS A 32 -11.41 8.51 -4.77
N GLU A 33 -12.01 9.25 -3.85
CA GLU A 33 -13.11 8.78 -2.98
C GLU A 33 -12.76 7.51 -2.18
N GLY A 34 -11.47 7.32 -1.90
CA GLY A 34 -10.94 6.14 -1.21
C GLY A 34 -10.68 4.94 -2.11
N TYR A 35 -11.02 4.97 -3.40
CA TYR A 35 -10.83 3.85 -4.32
C TYR A 35 -9.36 3.66 -4.67
N LEU A 36 -8.76 2.58 -4.13
CA LEU A 36 -7.34 2.27 -4.38
C LEU A 36 -7.06 1.88 -5.83
N ASP A 37 -8.05 1.32 -6.52
CA ASP A 37 -7.93 0.90 -7.92
C ASP A 37 -7.71 2.10 -8.86
N ASP A 38 -8.35 3.23 -8.54
CA ASP A 38 -8.22 4.51 -9.24
C ASP A 38 -7.03 5.35 -8.71
N ALA A 39 -6.75 5.27 -7.40
CA ALA A 39 -5.67 6.04 -6.79
C ALA A 39 -4.28 5.56 -7.24
N VAL A 40 -4.06 4.25 -7.35
CA VAL A 40 -2.75 3.69 -7.78
C VAL A 40 -2.30 4.18 -9.15
N PRO A 41 -3.08 4.10 -10.23
CA PRO A 41 -2.66 4.61 -11.53
C PRO A 41 -2.45 6.12 -11.50
N LEU A 42 -3.24 6.87 -10.73
CA LEU A 42 -3.04 8.32 -10.56
C LEU A 42 -1.72 8.64 -9.84
N LEU A 43 -1.35 7.86 -8.83
CA LEU A 43 -0.07 7.97 -8.14
C LEU A 43 1.11 7.66 -9.06
N VAL A 44 1.00 6.59 -9.86
CA VAL A 44 2.01 6.28 -10.89
C VAL A 44 2.21 7.47 -11.81
N MET A 45 1.13 8.04 -12.34
CA MET A 45 1.21 9.20 -13.23
C MET A 45 1.84 10.42 -12.54
N ARG A 46 1.46 10.73 -11.30
CA ARG A 46 1.96 11.89 -10.56
C ARG A 46 3.43 11.75 -10.15
N GLU A 47 3.86 10.56 -9.74
CA GLU A 47 5.22 10.34 -9.22
C GLU A 47 6.24 10.00 -10.31
N THR A 48 5.82 9.39 -11.42
CA THR A 48 6.71 8.98 -12.52
C THR A 48 6.62 9.88 -13.76
N ALA A 49 5.58 10.72 -13.86
CA ALA A 49 5.23 11.44 -15.08
C ALA A 49 5.02 10.52 -16.31
N GLN A 50 4.70 9.25 -16.08
CA GLN A 50 4.41 8.25 -17.11
C GLN A 50 2.96 7.78 -17.02
N GLU A 51 2.39 7.36 -18.14
CA GLU A 51 1.08 6.72 -18.14
C GLU A 51 1.12 5.43 -17.31
N ALA A 52 0.07 5.19 -16.53
CA ALA A 52 -0.04 3.98 -15.74
C ALA A 52 -0.31 2.79 -16.67
N ASP A 53 0.74 2.01 -16.92
CA ASP A 53 0.66 0.74 -17.66
C ASP A 53 0.04 -0.39 -16.82
N ARG A 54 -0.07 -0.18 -15.50
CA ARG A 54 -0.46 -1.18 -14.51
C ARG A 54 -1.50 -0.63 -13.54
N GLY A 55 -2.55 -1.41 -13.31
CA GLY A 55 -3.51 -1.19 -12.24
C GLY A 55 -3.04 -1.72 -10.89
N LEU A 56 -3.88 -1.56 -9.86
CA LEU A 56 -3.61 -2.03 -8.50
C LEU A 56 -3.30 -3.53 -8.43
N ASP A 57 -4.12 -4.37 -9.09
CA ASP A 57 -3.99 -5.83 -9.03
C ASP A 57 -2.67 -6.33 -9.63
N ASP A 58 -2.23 -5.76 -10.76
CA ASP A 58 -0.95 -6.08 -11.39
C ASP A 58 0.23 -5.70 -10.47
N TRP A 59 0.17 -4.52 -9.86
CA TRP A 59 1.16 -4.10 -8.87
C TRP A 59 1.20 -5.05 -7.67
N LEU A 60 0.04 -5.45 -7.15
CA LEU A 60 -0.03 -6.41 -6.04
C LEU A 60 0.54 -7.77 -6.42
N GLU A 61 0.20 -8.31 -7.60
CA GLU A 61 0.72 -9.60 -8.06
C GLU A 61 2.24 -9.57 -8.21
N LYS A 62 2.78 -8.54 -8.88
CA LYS A 62 4.22 -8.35 -9.08
C LYS A 62 4.97 -8.18 -7.76
N SER A 63 4.37 -7.43 -6.83
CA SER A 63 4.92 -7.09 -5.53
C SER A 63 4.71 -8.19 -4.49
N ARG A 64 3.93 -9.21 -4.80
CA ARG A 64 3.47 -10.22 -3.84
C ARG A 64 4.60 -10.90 -3.10
N GLN A 65 5.69 -11.24 -3.80
CA GLN A 65 6.86 -11.86 -3.19
C GLN A 65 7.51 -10.99 -2.10
N PHE A 66 7.48 -9.66 -2.25
CA PHE A 66 8.05 -8.71 -1.30
C PHE A 66 7.13 -8.51 -0.10
N PHE A 67 5.84 -8.29 -0.36
CA PHE A 67 4.81 -8.21 0.69
C PHE A 67 4.73 -9.47 1.56
N CYS A 68 5.13 -10.63 1.01
CA CYS A 68 5.12 -11.91 1.70
C CYS A 68 6.45 -12.31 2.32
N GLN A 69 7.44 -11.42 2.31
CA GLN A 69 8.60 -11.60 3.17
C GLN A 69 8.18 -11.45 4.63
N GLU A 70 8.80 -12.25 5.50
CA GLU A 70 8.48 -12.32 6.92
C GLU A 70 8.50 -10.93 7.58
N GLU A 71 9.58 -10.18 7.39
CA GLU A 71 9.74 -8.82 7.94
C GLU A 71 8.62 -7.85 7.52
N VAL A 72 8.31 -7.79 6.23
CA VAL A 72 7.27 -6.89 5.69
C VAL A 72 5.88 -7.33 6.15
N ARG A 73 5.60 -8.63 6.11
CA ARG A 73 4.32 -9.20 6.55
C ARG A 73 4.10 -8.95 8.03
N GLU A 74 5.11 -9.17 8.87
CA GLU A 74 5.03 -8.94 10.32
C GLU A 74 4.85 -7.45 10.65
N ALA A 75 5.54 -6.55 9.94
CA ALA A 75 5.36 -5.11 10.09
C ALA A 75 3.92 -4.69 9.76
N LEU A 76 3.37 -5.17 8.63
CA LEU A 76 1.98 -4.91 8.25
C LEU A 76 0.99 -5.48 9.27
N GLU A 77 1.20 -6.70 9.74
CA GLU A 77 0.34 -7.34 10.76
C GLU A 77 0.38 -6.61 12.11
N SER A 78 1.52 -6.00 12.44
CA SER A 78 1.71 -5.23 13.67
C SER A 78 1.20 -3.79 13.57
N GLY A 79 0.66 -3.37 12.42
CA GLY A 79 0.23 -2.00 12.17
C GLY A 79 1.37 -1.01 11.92
N LEU A 80 2.60 -1.50 11.73
CA LEU A 80 3.77 -0.66 11.47
C LEU A 80 3.85 -0.29 9.99
N LEU A 81 2.92 0.54 9.53
CA LEU A 81 2.82 0.95 8.13
C LEU A 81 4.02 1.77 7.67
N ALA A 82 4.52 2.71 8.48
CA ALA A 82 5.65 3.56 8.11
C ALA A 82 6.91 2.77 7.69
N PRO A 83 7.46 1.85 8.51
CA PRO A 83 8.63 1.06 8.12
C PRO A 83 8.31 0.05 7.01
N ALA A 84 7.08 -0.48 6.95
CA ALA A 84 6.68 -1.37 5.87
C ALA A 84 6.72 -0.64 4.51
N ILE A 85 6.15 0.56 4.43
CA ILE A 85 6.13 1.39 3.22
C ILE A 85 7.55 1.67 2.74
N GLU A 86 8.46 2.03 3.65
CA GLU A 86 9.86 2.29 3.31
C GLU A 86 10.55 1.04 2.76
N ALA A 87 10.42 -0.10 3.45
CA ALA A 87 10.98 -1.37 3.01
C ALA A 87 10.45 -1.80 1.64
N ILE A 88 9.15 -1.60 1.40
CA ILE A 88 8.49 -1.92 0.12
C ILE A 88 8.97 -0.98 -0.99
N ALA A 89 9.03 0.33 -0.73
CA ALA A 89 9.49 1.31 -1.71
C ALA A 89 10.91 0.98 -2.19
N ILE A 90 11.82 0.67 -1.24
CA ILE A 90 13.20 0.30 -1.54
C ILE A 90 13.29 -1.08 -2.21
N GLY A 91 12.60 -2.08 -1.66
CA GLY A 91 12.67 -3.47 -2.13
C GLY A 91 12.13 -3.66 -3.55
N ILE A 92 11.02 -3.01 -3.87
CA ILE A 92 10.36 -3.10 -5.18
C ILE A 92 10.87 -2.03 -6.15
N CYS A 93 11.65 -1.06 -5.64
CA CYS A 93 12.14 0.10 -6.38
C CYS A 93 10.97 0.90 -6.99
N ILE A 94 9.99 1.23 -6.15
CA ILE A 94 8.82 2.02 -6.53
C ILE A 94 8.77 3.32 -5.73
N PRO A 95 8.17 4.37 -6.31
CA PRO A 95 7.84 5.58 -5.58
C PRO A 95 7.10 5.31 -4.26
N PRO A 96 7.40 6.08 -3.20
CA PRO A 96 6.83 5.90 -1.88
C PRO A 96 5.31 6.10 -1.85
N GLY A 97 4.73 6.89 -2.75
CA GLY A 97 3.27 7.04 -2.80
C GLY A 97 2.59 5.77 -3.30
N ILE A 98 3.10 5.14 -4.37
CA ILE A 98 2.66 3.81 -4.81
C ILE A 98 2.84 2.78 -3.68
N ALA A 99 4.01 2.77 -3.02
CA ALA A 99 4.25 1.86 -1.90
C ALA A 99 3.24 2.04 -0.76
N THR A 100 2.83 3.29 -0.49
CA THR A 100 1.80 3.62 0.51
C THR A 100 0.45 3.02 0.15
N ALA A 101 -0.02 3.24 -1.09
CA ALA A 101 -1.31 2.71 -1.53
C ALA A 101 -1.34 1.17 -1.52
N LEU A 102 -0.26 0.52 -1.96
CA LEU A 102 -0.13 -0.95 -1.92
C LEU A 102 -0.08 -1.47 -0.48
N SER A 103 0.64 -0.80 0.42
CA SER A 103 0.74 -1.18 1.83
C SER A 103 -0.61 -1.10 2.53
N ILE A 104 -1.35 -0.01 2.33
CA ILE A 104 -2.72 0.15 2.86
C ILE A 104 -3.64 -0.94 2.30
N CYS A 105 -3.52 -1.24 1.01
CA CYS A 105 -4.29 -2.30 0.36
C CYS A 105 -4.07 -3.67 1.03
N VAL A 106 -2.81 -4.09 1.18
CA VAL A 106 -2.44 -5.37 1.78
C VAL A 106 -2.78 -5.40 3.28
N PHE A 107 -2.59 -4.29 3.98
CA PHE A 107 -3.00 -4.14 5.38
C PHE A 107 -4.51 -4.38 5.54
N LYS A 108 -5.33 -3.73 4.70
CA LYS A 108 -6.79 -3.92 4.72
C LYS A 108 -7.23 -5.32 4.33
N LEU A 109 -6.57 -5.94 3.37
CA LEU A 109 -6.82 -7.34 2.99
C LEU A 109 -6.39 -8.32 4.08
N GLY A 110 -5.45 -7.91 4.93
CA GLY A 110 -4.71 -8.75 5.86
C GLY A 110 -3.54 -9.44 5.16
N ALA A 111 -2.31 -9.14 5.58
CA ALA A 111 -1.10 -9.65 4.93
C ALA A 111 -1.04 -11.19 4.90
N LYS A 112 -1.54 -11.87 5.95
CA LYS A 112 -1.67 -13.34 5.96
C LYS A 112 -2.54 -13.87 4.82
N LYS A 113 -3.71 -13.24 4.60
CA LYS A 113 -4.65 -13.65 3.54
C LYS A 113 -4.08 -13.36 2.17
N PHE A 114 -3.47 -12.19 1.99
CA PHE A 114 -2.83 -11.79 0.74
C PHE A 114 -1.70 -12.76 0.33
N CYS A 115 -0.90 -13.18 1.30
CA CYS A 115 0.19 -14.11 1.07
C CYS A 115 -0.25 -15.56 0.87
N LYS A 116 -1.53 -15.88 1.06
CA LYS A 116 -2.05 -17.26 1.07
C LYS A 116 -1.15 -18.17 1.91
N VAL A 117 -0.62 -17.66 3.03
CA VAL A 117 0.10 -18.55 3.94
C VAL A 117 -0.97 -19.51 4.46
N PRO A 118 -0.86 -20.82 4.19
CA PRO A 118 -1.81 -21.76 4.75
C PRO A 118 -1.83 -21.51 6.25
N GLU A 119 -3.02 -21.44 6.85
CA GLU A 119 -3.14 -21.56 8.29
C GLU A 119 -2.39 -22.83 8.66
N SER A 120 -1.18 -22.71 9.21
CA SER A 120 -0.49 -23.83 9.81
C SER A 120 -1.24 -24.10 11.11
N GLY A 121 -2.38 -24.76 10.93
CA GLY A 121 -3.27 -25.22 11.98
C GLY A 121 -3.07 -26.72 12.16
N ALA A 122 -2.44 -27.04 13.29
CA ALA A 122 -2.53 -28.27 14.08
C ALA A 122 -2.02 -29.59 13.46
#